data_AF-A0A847P1X6-F1
#
_entry.id   AF-A0A847P1X6-F1
#
_cell.length_a   1.000
_cell.length_b   1.000
_cell.length_c   1.000
_cell.angle_alpha   90.00
_cell.angle_beta   90.00
_cell.angle_gamma   90.00
#
_symmetry.space_group_name_H-M   'P 1'
#
loop_
_entity.id
_entity.type
_entity.pdbx_description
1 polymer ?
#
loop_
_entity_poly.entity_id
_entity_poly.type
_entity_poly.pdbx_seq_one_letter_code
_entity_poly.pdbx_strand_id
1 'polypeptide(L)'
;MLKRRSFSSTGDEMPLMRLTDCVAKTIKISDDLIIKGADVLTHCLITGMVAKEMIKRQPQWLRDLLYPEGTELLAAVHDAGKIFPSFQKKIHKALRSPEFPEGQELGIANPVLNIRHEAVSHATFYNYSRFIPEIVGRHHGYSPESTGMPDDEIFGGAHWQKMRLELVEYLKNALQTDLPVIKSAVHADVLSGFLCVADWISSGAAFENITAEMIGKPNFYNQIVSAVDTAGFVKPKLKKGLSFKSAFGFQPREIQLRLFEIADDSGIYILEAPMGLGKTEAALYAAYKALEQERATGIYFALPTQLTSNKIYERMNKFLSIILEDDGPHRKSLL
;
A
#
# COMPACT_ATOMS: atom_id res chain seq x y z
N MET A 1 -5.07 -29.90 16.14
CA MET A 1 -6.06 -30.85 15.56
C MET A 1 -7.41 -30.57 16.22
N LEU A 2 -8.15 -29.57 15.72
CA LEU A 2 -9.45 -29.19 16.29
C LEU A 2 -10.52 -30.17 15.79
N LYS A 3 -11.27 -30.77 16.72
CA LYS A 3 -12.28 -31.80 16.45
C LYS A 3 -13.43 -31.25 15.61
N ARG A 4 -13.68 -31.87 14.45
CA ARG A 4 -14.93 -31.73 13.68
C ARG A 4 -16.10 -32.14 14.56
N ARG A 5 -17.00 -31.20 14.89
CA ARG A 5 -18.35 -31.51 15.40
C ARG A 5 -19.33 -31.31 14.24
N SER A 6 -20.00 -32.38 13.84
CA SER A 6 -21.14 -32.34 12.92
C SER A 6 -22.34 -31.72 13.64
N PHE A 7 -22.94 -30.67 13.07
CA PHE A 7 -24.22 -30.15 13.52
C PHE A 7 -25.26 -30.25 12.41
N SER A 8 -26.46 -30.64 12.84
CA SER A 8 -27.63 -30.94 12.03
C SER A 8 -28.19 -29.70 11.33
N SER A 9 -28.50 -29.87 10.05
CA SER A 9 -29.22 -28.93 9.19
C SER A 9 -30.69 -28.82 9.59
N THR A 10 -31.08 -27.67 10.14
CA THR A 10 -32.45 -27.18 10.07
C THR A 10 -32.39 -25.76 9.53
N GLY A 11 -32.95 -25.60 8.32
CA GLY A 11 -32.83 -24.39 7.52
C GLY A 11 -33.47 -23.16 8.16
N ASP A 12 -32.68 -22.10 8.18
CA ASP A 12 -33.12 -20.74 7.88
C ASP A 12 -32.23 -20.32 6.70
N GLU A 13 -32.83 -20.06 5.52
CA GLU A 13 -32.09 -19.53 4.38
C GLU A 13 -31.51 -18.18 4.77
N MET A 14 -30.18 -18.11 4.89
CA MET A 14 -29.48 -16.84 5.11
C MET A 14 -29.91 -15.84 4.03
N PRO A 15 -30.31 -14.60 4.38
CA PRO A 15 -30.51 -13.59 3.36
C PRO A 15 -29.18 -13.43 2.60
N LEU A 16 -29.18 -13.78 1.32
CA LEU A 16 -27.99 -13.74 0.46
C LEU A 16 -27.51 -12.30 0.32
N MET A 17 -26.57 -11.89 1.18
CA MET A 17 -25.82 -10.65 0.99
C MET A 17 -25.10 -10.74 -0.36
N ARG A 18 -25.26 -9.74 -1.22
CA ARG A 18 -24.51 -9.69 -2.48
C ARG A 18 -23.16 -9.04 -2.25
N LEU A 19 -22.24 -9.23 -3.18
CA LEU A 19 -20.91 -8.62 -3.11
C LEU A 19 -20.96 -7.09 -2.94
N THR A 20 -21.87 -6.42 -3.64
CA THR A 20 -22.09 -4.96 -3.58
C THR A 20 -22.65 -4.48 -2.23
N ASP A 21 -23.25 -5.39 -1.47
CA ASP A 21 -23.84 -5.07 -0.18
C ASP A 21 -22.77 -5.10 0.93
N CYS A 22 -21.67 -5.85 0.73
CA CYS A 22 -20.57 -6.01 1.69
C CYS A 22 -19.85 -4.68 1.98
N VAL A 23 -19.94 -4.20 3.22
CA VAL A 23 -19.34 -2.93 3.64
C VAL A 23 -17.87 -3.14 4.03
N ALA A 24 -16.98 -2.22 3.63
CA ALA A 24 -15.59 -2.21 4.10
C ALA A 24 -15.31 -1.10 5.11
N LYS A 25 -16.00 0.05 4.97
CA LYS A 25 -15.77 1.25 5.78
C LYS A 25 -17.09 1.90 6.23
N THR A 26 -17.02 2.61 7.33
CA THR A 26 -18.10 3.45 7.86
C THR A 26 -17.65 4.89 7.90
N ILE A 27 -18.56 5.83 7.66
CA ILE A 27 -18.29 7.27 7.77
C ILE A 27 -19.03 7.80 9.00
N LYS A 28 -18.30 8.42 9.92
CA LYS A 28 -18.89 9.08 11.10
C LYS A 28 -19.20 10.53 10.74
N ILE A 29 -20.48 10.86 10.65
CA ILE A 29 -20.96 12.24 10.38
C ILE A 29 -21.14 13.00 11.70
N SER A 30 -21.67 12.32 12.72
CA SER A 30 -21.78 12.81 14.10
C SER A 30 -21.71 11.63 15.09
N ASP A 31 -21.80 11.88 16.39
CA ASP A 31 -21.83 10.80 17.40
C ASP A 31 -23.05 9.86 17.23
N ASP A 32 -24.15 10.39 16.72
CA ASP A 32 -25.42 9.67 16.54
C ASP A 32 -25.65 9.20 15.09
N LEU A 33 -24.82 9.63 14.13
CA LEU A 33 -24.97 9.32 12.71
C LEU A 33 -23.69 8.71 12.14
N ILE A 34 -23.74 7.39 11.91
CA ILE A 34 -22.69 6.61 11.28
C ILE A 34 -23.28 5.90 10.07
N ILE A 35 -22.83 6.30 8.87
CA ILE A 35 -23.38 5.81 7.60
C ILE A 35 -22.41 4.81 6.93
N LYS A 36 -22.95 4.06 5.96
CA LYS A 36 -22.14 3.19 5.09
C LYS A 36 -21.15 4.07 4.30
N GLY A 37 -19.87 3.70 4.35
CA GLY A 37 -18.84 4.23 3.46
C GLY A 37 -18.64 3.32 2.26
N ALA A 38 -17.41 3.27 1.75
CA ALA A 38 -17.07 2.37 0.65
C ALA A 38 -17.40 0.90 0.97
N ASP A 39 -18.01 0.22 -0.01
CA ASP A 39 -18.13 -1.23 -0.02
C ASP A 39 -16.77 -1.90 -0.29
N VAL A 40 -16.68 -3.22 -0.04
CA VAL A 40 -15.42 -3.97 -0.20
C VAL A 40 -14.89 -3.90 -1.62
N LEU A 41 -15.76 -4.05 -2.63
CA LEU A 41 -15.37 -4.03 -4.03
C LEU A 41 -14.80 -2.67 -4.44
N THR A 42 -15.46 -1.59 -4.04
CA THR A 42 -15.04 -0.21 -4.29
C THR A 42 -13.70 0.09 -3.63
N HIS A 43 -13.52 -0.24 -2.34
CA HIS A 43 -12.24 -0.04 -1.64
C HIS A 43 -11.10 -0.82 -2.31
N CYS A 44 -11.33 -2.11 -2.58
CA CYS A 44 -10.37 -2.99 -3.25
C CYS A 44 -9.94 -2.43 -4.63
N LEU A 45 -10.90 -1.96 -5.44
CA LEU A 45 -10.60 -1.37 -6.74
C LEU A 45 -9.78 -0.08 -6.61
N ILE A 46 -10.10 0.80 -5.66
CA ILE A 46 -9.33 2.01 -5.36
C ILE A 46 -7.89 1.63 -5.00
N THR A 47 -7.69 0.67 -4.09
CA THR A 47 -6.35 0.21 -3.69
C THR A 47 -5.55 -0.30 -4.89
N GLY A 48 -6.17 -1.09 -5.77
CA GLY A 48 -5.54 -1.53 -7.01
C GLY A 48 -5.15 -0.38 -7.94
N MET A 49 -6.04 0.60 -8.12
CA MET A 49 -5.76 1.78 -8.95
C MET A 49 -4.66 2.68 -8.37
N VAL A 50 -4.64 2.86 -7.04
CA VAL A 50 -3.56 3.55 -6.32
C VAL A 50 -2.24 2.82 -6.54
N ALA A 51 -2.21 1.51 -6.36
CA ALA A 51 -1.01 0.70 -6.61
C ALA A 51 -0.53 0.83 -8.06
N LYS A 52 -1.44 0.76 -9.03
CA LYS A 52 -1.14 0.94 -10.46
C LYS A 52 -0.52 2.31 -10.76
N GLU A 53 -1.07 3.37 -10.17
CA GLU A 53 -0.55 4.73 -10.32
C GLU A 53 0.83 4.90 -9.66
N MET A 54 1.05 4.31 -8.48
CA MET A 54 2.37 4.30 -7.83
C MET A 54 3.43 3.57 -8.68
N ILE A 55 3.09 2.41 -9.23
CA ILE A 55 3.99 1.61 -10.09
C ILE A 55 4.32 2.38 -11.38
N LYS A 56 3.31 2.99 -12.03
CA LYS A 56 3.47 3.78 -13.26
C LYS A 56 4.50 4.89 -13.13
N ARG A 57 4.69 5.45 -11.93
CA ARG A 57 5.63 6.54 -11.66
C ARG A 57 7.09 6.09 -11.53
N GLN A 58 7.33 4.79 -11.40
CA GLN A 58 8.67 4.24 -11.22
C GLN A 58 9.42 4.09 -12.56
N PRO A 59 10.74 4.24 -12.58
CA PRO A 59 11.54 3.98 -13.78
C PRO A 59 11.45 2.51 -14.19
N GLN A 60 11.66 2.23 -15.48
CA GLN A 60 11.47 0.91 -16.07
C GLN A 60 12.23 -0.19 -15.32
N TRP A 61 13.51 0.03 -15.03
CA TRP A 61 14.36 -0.95 -14.34
C TRP A 61 13.81 -1.33 -12.95
N LEU A 62 13.21 -0.37 -12.23
CA LEU A 62 12.64 -0.62 -10.89
C LEU A 62 11.32 -1.37 -11.01
N ARG A 63 10.52 -1.07 -12.04
CA ARG A 63 9.30 -1.83 -12.38
C ARG A 63 9.63 -3.28 -12.67
N ASP A 64 10.60 -3.54 -13.55
CA ASP A 64 11.00 -4.90 -13.94
C ASP A 64 11.59 -5.69 -12.76
N LEU A 65 12.26 -4.99 -11.85
CA LEU A 65 12.87 -5.58 -10.66
C LEU A 65 11.85 -5.94 -9.59
N LEU A 66 10.96 -5.01 -9.22
CA LEU A 66 10.12 -5.09 -8.02
C LEU A 66 8.63 -5.30 -8.26
N TYR A 67 8.11 -4.97 -9.44
CA TYR A 67 6.67 -4.92 -9.69
C TYR A 67 6.30 -5.81 -10.87
N PRO A 68 6.22 -7.15 -10.67
CA PRO A 68 5.77 -8.05 -11.73
C PRO A 68 4.38 -7.65 -12.23
N GLU A 69 4.08 -7.99 -13.48
CA GLU A 69 2.74 -7.84 -14.04
C GLU A 69 1.68 -8.47 -13.11
N GLY A 70 0.63 -7.73 -12.81
CA GLY A 70 -0.41 -8.14 -11.85
C GLY A 70 -0.26 -7.59 -10.44
N THR A 71 0.81 -6.85 -10.13
CA THR A 71 1.02 -6.30 -8.77
C THR A 71 -0.14 -5.41 -8.31
N GLU A 72 -0.79 -4.67 -9.21
CA GLU A 72 -1.97 -3.88 -8.85
C GLU A 72 -3.15 -4.74 -8.37
N LEU A 73 -3.33 -5.94 -8.94
CA LEU A 73 -4.38 -6.86 -8.52
C LEU A 73 -4.04 -7.48 -7.17
N LEU A 74 -2.77 -7.79 -6.91
CA LEU A 74 -2.32 -8.25 -5.60
C LEU A 74 -2.69 -7.24 -4.50
N ALA A 75 -2.53 -5.95 -4.77
CA ALA A 75 -2.99 -4.90 -3.85
C ALA A 75 -4.51 -4.82 -3.77
N ALA A 76 -5.20 -4.95 -4.90
CA ALA A 76 -6.66 -4.87 -4.95
C ALA A 76 -7.34 -5.97 -4.12
N VAL A 77 -6.79 -7.17 -4.05
CA VAL A 77 -7.44 -8.30 -3.39
C VAL A 77 -7.15 -8.41 -1.88
N HIS A 78 -6.38 -7.50 -1.30
CA HIS A 78 -5.91 -7.59 0.10
C HIS A 78 -7.05 -7.74 1.12
N ASP A 79 -8.19 -7.11 0.84
CA ASP A 79 -9.34 -7.00 1.74
C ASP A 79 -10.46 -7.99 1.41
N ALA A 80 -10.21 -9.00 0.56
CA ALA A 80 -11.18 -10.06 0.25
C ALA A 80 -11.72 -10.72 1.54
N GLY A 81 -10.89 -10.82 2.57
CA GLY A 81 -11.25 -11.32 3.88
C GLY A 81 -12.22 -10.45 4.68
N LYS A 82 -12.65 -9.28 4.21
CA LYS A 82 -13.79 -8.54 4.79
C LYS A 82 -15.14 -9.14 4.38
N ILE A 83 -15.18 -9.98 3.35
CA ILE A 83 -16.38 -10.69 2.88
C ILE A 83 -16.49 -12.02 3.64
N PHE A 84 -16.95 -11.92 4.88
CA PHE A 84 -17.33 -13.06 5.70
C PHE A 84 -18.32 -12.65 6.81
N PRO A 85 -19.07 -13.61 7.39
CA PRO A 85 -20.12 -13.39 8.39
C PRO A 85 -19.75 -12.42 9.52
N SER A 86 -18.67 -12.71 10.26
CA SER A 86 -18.37 -11.96 11.50
C SER A 86 -17.96 -10.52 11.23
N PHE A 87 -17.21 -10.24 10.15
CA PHE A 87 -16.85 -8.87 9.81
C PHE A 87 -18.06 -8.08 9.35
N GLN A 88 -18.89 -8.64 8.46
CA GLN A 88 -20.10 -7.96 7.98
C GLN A 88 -21.09 -7.70 9.13
N LYS A 89 -21.30 -8.66 10.04
CA LYS A 89 -22.11 -8.42 11.24
C LYS A 89 -21.52 -7.34 12.14
N LYS A 90 -20.19 -7.32 12.34
CA LYS A 90 -19.51 -6.31 13.17
C LYS A 90 -19.65 -4.90 12.58
N ILE A 91 -19.39 -4.74 11.29
CA ILE A 91 -19.39 -3.41 10.65
C ILE A 91 -20.80 -2.84 10.51
N HIS A 92 -21.80 -3.68 10.18
CA HIS A 92 -23.19 -3.23 10.11
C HIS A 92 -23.75 -2.86 11.48
N LYS A 93 -23.37 -3.57 12.56
CA LYS A 93 -23.76 -3.21 13.93
C LYS A 93 -23.25 -1.83 14.35
N ALA A 94 -22.16 -1.35 13.74
CA ALA A 94 -21.61 -0.02 14.00
C ALA A 94 -22.34 1.10 13.25
N LEU A 95 -23.18 0.77 12.26
CA LEU A 95 -23.98 1.75 11.55
C LEU A 95 -25.11 2.29 12.44
N ARG A 96 -25.40 3.56 12.25
CA ARG A 96 -26.48 4.30 12.90
C ARG A 96 -27.09 5.23 11.85
N SER A 97 -28.08 4.76 11.11
CA SER A 97 -28.78 5.53 10.09
C SER A 97 -30.25 5.09 9.98
N PRO A 98 -31.13 5.86 9.29
CA PRO A 98 -32.52 5.42 9.07
C PRO A 98 -32.64 4.08 8.34
N GLU A 99 -31.70 3.79 7.44
CA GLU A 99 -31.62 2.51 6.70
C GLU A 99 -31.06 1.37 7.55
N PHE A 100 -30.19 1.68 8.51
CA PHE A 100 -29.57 0.75 9.44
C PHE A 100 -29.69 1.25 10.89
N PRO A 101 -30.87 1.05 11.53
CA PRO A 101 -31.07 1.45 12.92
C PRO A 101 -30.07 0.78 13.85
N GLU A 102 -29.70 1.46 14.93
CA GLU A 102 -28.76 0.93 15.91
C GLU A 102 -29.22 -0.44 16.43
N GLY A 103 -28.33 -1.43 16.36
CA GLY A 103 -28.61 -2.79 16.84
C GLY A 103 -29.35 -3.70 15.86
N GLN A 104 -29.60 -3.28 14.62
CA GLN A 104 -30.14 -4.17 13.58
C GLN A 104 -29.16 -5.34 13.31
N GLU A 105 -29.65 -6.58 13.44
CA GLU A 105 -28.87 -7.76 13.10
C GLU A 105 -29.10 -8.18 11.64
N LEU A 106 -28.03 -8.54 10.92
CA LEU A 106 -28.09 -9.04 9.54
C LEU A 106 -28.66 -10.46 9.38
N GLY A 107 -29.22 -11.07 10.43
CA GLY A 107 -29.65 -12.47 10.40
C GLY A 107 -28.51 -13.48 10.15
N ILE A 108 -27.26 -13.05 10.28
CA ILE A 108 -26.07 -13.90 10.10
C ILE A 108 -25.91 -14.79 11.34
N ALA A 109 -26.18 -16.09 11.18
CA ALA A 109 -26.04 -17.09 12.24
C ALA A 109 -24.57 -17.33 12.63
N ASN A 110 -24.33 -17.56 13.93
CA ASN A 110 -23.07 -18.05 14.50
C ASN A 110 -21.77 -17.27 14.14
N PRO A 111 -21.70 -15.94 14.32
CA PRO A 111 -20.43 -15.23 14.17
C PRO A 111 -19.46 -15.58 15.31
N VAL A 112 -18.29 -16.12 14.98
CA VAL A 112 -17.16 -16.12 15.93
C VAL A 112 -16.62 -14.69 16.00
N LEU A 113 -16.82 -14.04 17.15
CA LEU A 113 -16.29 -12.71 17.41
C LEU A 113 -14.75 -12.78 17.50
N ASN A 114 -14.07 -11.77 16.96
CA ASN A 114 -12.60 -11.57 16.96
C ASN A 114 -11.78 -12.30 15.88
N ILE A 115 -12.40 -12.86 14.85
CA ILE A 115 -11.65 -13.25 13.65
C ILE A 115 -11.18 -11.98 12.94
N ARG A 116 -9.88 -11.95 12.64
CA ARG A 116 -9.23 -10.85 11.93
C ARG A 116 -9.34 -11.07 10.42
N HIS A 117 -9.71 -10.03 9.67
CA HIS A 117 -10.05 -10.16 8.25
C HIS A 117 -8.86 -10.55 7.39
N GLU A 118 -7.65 -10.14 7.76
CA GLU A 118 -6.42 -10.55 7.06
C GLU A 118 -6.13 -12.06 7.16
N ALA A 119 -6.57 -12.73 8.22
CA ALA A 119 -6.49 -14.20 8.30
C ALA A 119 -7.45 -14.86 7.30
N VAL A 120 -8.62 -14.25 7.08
CA VAL A 120 -9.59 -14.69 6.08
C VAL A 120 -9.12 -14.36 4.67
N SER A 121 -8.47 -13.20 4.46
CA SER A 121 -7.80 -12.87 3.20
C SER A 121 -6.74 -13.91 2.88
N HIS A 122 -5.87 -14.25 3.83
CA HIS A 122 -4.90 -15.34 3.65
C HIS A 122 -5.60 -16.65 3.28
N ALA A 123 -6.61 -17.08 4.05
CA ALA A 123 -7.33 -18.34 3.80
C ALA A 123 -7.99 -18.38 2.42
N THR A 124 -8.51 -17.24 1.92
CA THR A 124 -9.14 -17.11 0.60
C THR A 124 -8.22 -17.59 -0.52
N PHE A 125 -6.92 -17.31 -0.40
CA PHE A 125 -5.90 -17.63 -1.41
C PHE A 125 -5.08 -18.86 -1.04
N TYR A 126 -5.54 -19.71 -0.11
CA TYR A 126 -4.80 -20.90 0.34
C TYR A 126 -4.32 -21.81 -0.81
N ASN A 127 -5.14 -21.95 -1.87
CA ASN A 127 -4.84 -22.79 -3.03
C ASN A 127 -4.00 -22.10 -4.12
N TYR A 128 -3.59 -20.84 -3.92
CA TYR A 128 -2.74 -20.10 -4.85
C TYR A 128 -1.26 -20.33 -4.53
N SER A 129 -0.36 -19.78 -5.35
CA SER A 129 1.07 -19.83 -5.06
C SER A 129 1.35 -19.26 -3.67
N ARG A 130 2.23 -19.92 -2.90
CA ARG A 130 2.43 -19.69 -1.45
C ARG A 130 2.56 -18.21 -1.04
N PHE A 131 3.11 -17.37 -1.91
CA PHE A 131 3.38 -15.98 -1.59
C PHE A 131 2.14 -15.09 -1.68
N ILE A 132 1.14 -15.43 -2.49
CA ILE A 132 -0.11 -14.67 -2.57
C ILE A 132 -0.83 -14.62 -1.21
N PRO A 133 -1.18 -15.76 -0.56
CA PRO A 133 -1.84 -15.74 0.73
C PRO A 133 -0.98 -15.10 1.82
N GLU A 134 0.35 -15.27 1.78
CA GLU A 134 1.27 -14.62 2.72
C GLU A 134 1.23 -13.09 2.61
N ILE A 135 1.32 -12.54 1.40
CA ILE A 135 1.35 -11.08 1.18
C ILE A 135 0.01 -10.45 1.58
N VAL A 136 -1.11 -10.99 1.08
CA VAL A 136 -2.43 -10.47 1.41
C VAL A 136 -2.78 -10.68 2.88
N GLY A 137 -2.23 -11.70 3.54
CA GLY A 137 -2.40 -11.92 4.97
C GLY A 137 -1.63 -10.93 5.84
N ARG A 138 -0.58 -10.28 5.29
CA ARG A 138 0.32 -9.38 6.01
C ARG A 138 0.01 -7.90 5.85
N HIS A 139 -1.12 -7.54 5.22
CA HIS A 139 -1.42 -6.13 4.90
C HIS A 139 -1.64 -5.22 6.13
N HIS A 140 -1.74 -5.78 7.34
CA HIS A 140 -1.70 -5.03 8.61
C HIS A 140 -0.31 -5.00 9.29
N GLY A 141 0.74 -5.46 8.59
CA GLY A 141 2.13 -5.41 9.02
C GLY A 141 2.65 -6.66 9.76
N TYR A 142 1.86 -7.73 9.89
CA TYR A 142 2.25 -8.98 10.54
C TYR A 142 1.53 -10.17 9.94
N SER A 143 2.10 -11.37 10.13
CA SER A 143 1.44 -12.60 9.70
C SER A 143 0.30 -12.97 10.68
N PRO A 144 -0.85 -13.46 10.18
CA PRO A 144 -1.90 -13.96 11.04
C PRO A 144 -1.44 -15.20 11.82
N GLU A 145 -1.79 -15.29 13.10
CA GLU A 145 -1.36 -16.38 13.99
C GLU A 145 -1.96 -17.74 13.62
N SER A 146 -3.16 -17.74 13.07
CA SER A 146 -3.87 -18.94 12.62
C SER A 146 -4.57 -18.65 11.30
N THR A 147 -4.29 -19.49 10.31
CA THR A 147 -4.94 -19.46 9.00
C THR A 147 -5.75 -20.74 8.86
N GLY A 148 -7.04 -20.58 8.55
CA GLY A 148 -7.96 -21.71 8.32
C GLY A 148 -8.00 -22.11 6.85
N MET A 149 -8.90 -23.02 6.52
CA MET A 149 -9.23 -23.36 5.13
C MET A 149 -10.21 -22.32 4.55
N PRO A 150 -10.18 -22.09 3.23
CA PRO A 150 -11.03 -21.07 2.60
C PRO A 150 -12.54 -21.25 2.89
N ASP A 151 -13.01 -22.50 3.01
CA ASP A 151 -14.40 -22.89 3.22
C ASP A 151 -14.70 -23.32 4.66
N ASP A 152 -13.86 -22.94 5.63
CA ASP A 152 -14.18 -23.17 7.04
C ASP A 152 -15.48 -22.43 7.42
N GLU A 153 -16.36 -23.10 8.18
CA GLU A 153 -17.65 -22.54 8.63
C GLU A 153 -17.48 -21.21 9.40
N ILE A 154 -16.38 -21.07 10.14
CA ILE A 154 -16.04 -19.83 10.86
C ILE A 154 -15.78 -18.63 9.92
N PHE A 155 -15.50 -18.89 8.64
CA PHE A 155 -15.34 -17.89 7.58
C PHE A 155 -16.57 -17.82 6.64
N GLY A 156 -17.67 -18.47 7.03
CA GLY A 156 -18.93 -18.52 6.29
C GLY A 156 -19.06 -19.67 5.31
N GLY A 157 -18.13 -20.63 5.31
CA GLY A 157 -18.24 -21.80 4.45
C GLY A 157 -18.06 -21.50 2.95
N ALA A 158 -18.43 -22.48 2.13
CA ALA A 158 -18.25 -22.43 0.68
C ALA A 158 -18.99 -21.26 0.00
N HIS A 159 -20.13 -20.83 0.54
CA HIS A 159 -20.91 -19.73 -0.03
C HIS A 159 -20.13 -18.40 0.03
N TRP A 160 -19.59 -18.06 1.20
CA TRP A 160 -18.81 -16.83 1.37
C TRP A 160 -17.46 -16.92 0.66
N GLN A 161 -16.83 -18.10 0.60
CA GLN A 161 -15.65 -18.30 -0.24
C GLN A 161 -15.93 -18.03 -1.72
N LYS A 162 -17.09 -18.48 -2.23
CA LYS A 162 -17.50 -18.20 -3.60
C LYS A 162 -17.60 -16.69 -3.85
N MET A 163 -18.24 -15.93 -2.94
CA MET A 163 -18.32 -14.46 -3.05
C MET A 163 -16.94 -13.79 -3.03
N ARG A 164 -16.00 -14.28 -2.21
CA ARG A 164 -14.62 -13.78 -2.21
C ARG A 164 -13.93 -14.01 -3.55
N LEU A 165 -14.15 -15.16 -4.18
CA LEU A 165 -13.61 -15.44 -5.52
C LEU A 165 -14.33 -14.63 -6.61
N GLU A 166 -15.63 -14.34 -6.47
CA GLU A 166 -16.36 -13.42 -7.35
C GLU A 166 -15.78 -11.99 -7.29
N LEU A 167 -15.38 -11.51 -6.10
CA LEU A 167 -14.62 -10.26 -5.98
C LEU A 167 -13.31 -10.30 -6.76
N VAL A 168 -12.53 -11.37 -6.60
CA VAL A 168 -11.23 -11.52 -7.29
C VAL A 168 -11.42 -11.48 -8.80
N GLU A 169 -12.41 -12.22 -9.31
CA GLU A 169 -12.71 -12.26 -10.74
C GLU A 169 -13.19 -10.90 -11.25
N TYR A 170 -14.02 -10.18 -10.49
CA TYR A 170 -14.39 -8.82 -10.83
C TYR A 170 -13.16 -7.89 -10.93
N LEU A 171 -12.25 -7.95 -9.95
CA LEU A 171 -11.06 -7.10 -9.92
C LEU A 171 -10.07 -7.44 -11.04
N LYS A 172 -9.92 -8.73 -11.40
CA LYS A 172 -9.16 -9.16 -12.59
C LYS A 172 -9.68 -8.49 -13.85
N ASN A 173 -10.99 -8.55 -14.06
CA ASN A 173 -11.64 -7.95 -15.21
C ASN A 173 -11.58 -6.41 -15.17
N ALA A 174 -11.75 -5.78 -14.01
CA ALA A 174 -11.69 -4.32 -13.90
C ALA A 174 -10.27 -3.77 -14.15
N LEU A 175 -9.24 -4.46 -13.67
CA LEU A 175 -7.84 -4.04 -13.81
C LEU A 175 -7.16 -4.58 -15.07
N GLN A 176 -7.79 -5.54 -15.75
CA GLN A 176 -7.31 -6.23 -16.96
C GLN A 176 -5.96 -6.92 -16.71
N THR A 177 -5.87 -7.70 -15.63
CA THR A 177 -4.65 -8.41 -15.22
C THR A 177 -4.96 -9.65 -14.38
N ASP A 178 -3.97 -10.50 -14.13
CA ASP A 178 -4.04 -11.64 -13.21
C ASP A 178 -3.08 -11.45 -12.03
N LEU A 179 -3.09 -12.37 -11.06
CA LEU A 179 -2.22 -12.33 -9.90
C LEU A 179 -0.77 -12.58 -10.33
N PRO A 180 0.19 -11.85 -9.73
CA PRO A 180 1.57 -11.88 -10.18
C PRO A 180 2.29 -13.17 -9.76
N VAL A 181 3.34 -13.51 -10.50
CA VAL A 181 4.29 -14.56 -10.09
C VAL A 181 5.35 -13.95 -9.17
N ILE A 182 5.37 -14.40 -7.91
CA ILE A 182 6.31 -13.89 -6.91
C ILE A 182 7.58 -14.75 -6.87
N LYS A 183 8.71 -14.11 -7.18
CA LYS A 183 10.02 -14.76 -7.39
C LYS A 183 10.66 -15.34 -6.12
N SER A 184 10.50 -14.71 -4.96
CA SER A 184 11.21 -15.08 -3.73
C SER A 184 10.53 -14.54 -2.47
N ALA A 185 10.96 -15.01 -1.29
CA ALA A 185 10.47 -14.50 -0.01
C ALA A 185 10.79 -13.01 0.19
N VAL A 186 12.02 -12.59 -0.15
CA VAL A 186 12.41 -11.17 -0.07
C VAL A 186 11.53 -10.30 -0.98
N HIS A 187 11.22 -10.79 -2.18
CA HIS A 187 10.32 -10.10 -3.08
C HIS A 187 8.89 -10.01 -2.50
N ALA A 188 8.41 -11.08 -1.86
CA ALA A 188 7.12 -11.07 -1.16
C ALA A 188 7.09 -10.06 -0.01
N ASP A 189 8.18 -9.92 0.75
CA ASP A 189 8.26 -8.93 1.84
C ASP A 189 8.22 -7.49 1.32
N VAL A 190 8.94 -7.20 0.22
CA VAL A 190 8.89 -5.88 -0.44
C VAL A 190 7.46 -5.58 -0.92
N LEU A 191 6.80 -6.54 -1.56
CA LEU A 191 5.43 -6.37 -2.04
C LEU A 191 4.41 -6.25 -0.91
N SER A 192 4.65 -6.90 0.24
CA SER A 192 3.83 -6.73 1.44
C SER A 192 3.89 -5.29 1.96
N GLY A 193 5.10 -4.73 2.07
CA GLY A 193 5.27 -3.32 2.44
C GLY A 193 4.62 -2.36 1.44
N PHE A 194 4.79 -2.60 0.14
CA PHE A 194 4.13 -1.84 -0.91
C PHE A 194 2.61 -1.88 -0.81
N LEU A 195 2.04 -3.07 -0.60
CA LEU A 195 0.60 -3.27 -0.43
C LEU A 195 0.07 -2.47 0.77
N CYS A 196 0.74 -2.52 1.93
CA CYS A 196 0.35 -1.74 3.11
C CYS A 196 0.27 -0.24 2.78
N VAL A 197 1.27 0.29 2.07
CA VAL A 197 1.30 1.71 1.68
C VAL A 197 0.16 2.04 0.71
N ALA A 198 -0.11 1.18 -0.27
CA ALA A 198 -1.23 1.36 -1.19
C ALA A 198 -2.58 1.36 -0.45
N ASP A 199 -2.77 0.46 0.52
CA ASP A 199 -3.96 0.43 1.35
C ASP A 199 -4.08 1.72 2.19
N TRP A 200 -3.01 2.19 2.82
CA TRP A 200 -3.02 3.45 3.59
C TRP A 200 -3.43 4.65 2.75
N ILE A 201 -2.90 4.78 1.52
CA ILE A 201 -3.28 5.87 0.61
C ILE A 201 -4.76 5.73 0.21
N SER A 202 -5.20 4.52 -0.16
CA SER A 202 -6.62 4.26 -0.51
C SER A 202 -7.58 4.40 0.68
N SER A 203 -7.05 4.39 1.90
CA SER A 203 -7.77 4.60 3.14
C SER A 203 -7.74 6.03 3.66
N GLY A 204 -7.07 6.94 2.97
CA GLY A 204 -7.07 8.36 3.30
C GLY A 204 -8.40 9.06 3.03
N ALA A 205 -8.54 10.26 3.60
CA ALA A 205 -9.73 11.11 3.50
C ALA A 205 -10.16 11.42 2.06
N ALA A 206 -9.23 11.33 1.11
CA ALA A 206 -9.51 11.49 -0.31
C ALA A 206 -10.60 10.52 -0.81
N PHE A 207 -10.81 9.36 -0.19
CA PHE A 207 -11.72 8.34 -0.69
C PHE A 207 -12.95 8.06 0.20
N GLU A 208 -13.14 8.83 1.27
CA GLU A 208 -14.24 8.60 2.23
C GLU A 208 -15.62 8.64 1.58
N ASN A 209 -15.84 9.57 0.65
CA ASN A 209 -17.16 9.82 0.01
C ASN A 209 -17.29 9.22 -1.40
N ILE A 210 -16.45 8.26 -1.78
CA ILE A 210 -16.55 7.61 -3.08
C ILE A 210 -17.73 6.61 -3.09
N THR A 211 -18.54 6.70 -4.14
CA THR A 211 -19.59 5.72 -4.44
C THR A 211 -19.24 4.93 -5.70
N ALA A 212 -19.86 3.75 -5.87
CA ALA A 212 -19.68 2.91 -7.06
C ALA A 212 -19.96 3.65 -8.38
N GLU A 213 -20.88 4.62 -8.39
CA GLU A 213 -21.24 5.41 -9.57
C GLU A 213 -20.15 6.41 -10.01
N MET A 214 -19.19 6.71 -9.14
CA MET A 214 -18.06 7.59 -9.45
C MET A 214 -16.94 6.84 -10.18
N ILE A 215 -16.89 5.51 -10.02
CA ILE A 215 -15.86 4.65 -10.60
C ILE A 215 -15.92 4.73 -12.14
N GLY A 216 -14.74 4.81 -12.77
CA GLY A 216 -14.61 4.89 -14.23
C GLY A 216 -14.82 6.28 -14.84
N LYS A 217 -15.26 7.28 -14.05
CA LYS A 217 -15.36 8.67 -14.51
C LYS A 217 -13.97 9.35 -14.51
N PRO A 218 -13.68 10.30 -15.43
CA PRO A 218 -12.39 11.00 -15.47
C PRO A 218 -11.99 11.67 -14.14
N ASN A 219 -12.95 12.27 -13.43
CA ASN A 219 -12.71 12.91 -12.14
C ASN A 219 -12.20 11.93 -11.08
N PHE A 220 -12.64 10.67 -11.13
CA PHE A 220 -12.19 9.65 -10.19
C PHE A 220 -10.73 9.27 -10.43
N TYR A 221 -10.28 9.18 -11.69
CA TYR A 221 -8.86 8.96 -11.98
C TYR A 221 -7.99 10.13 -11.49
N ASN A 222 -8.43 11.38 -11.68
CA ASN A 222 -7.72 12.55 -11.16
C ASN A 222 -7.59 12.52 -9.63
N GLN A 223 -8.60 11.97 -8.94
CA GLN A 223 -8.57 11.80 -7.49
C GLN A 223 -7.55 10.75 -7.03
N ILE A 224 -7.38 9.65 -7.79
CA ILE A 224 -6.30 8.68 -7.56
C ILE A 224 -4.93 9.36 -7.69
N VAL A 225 -4.71 10.09 -8.80
CA VAL A 225 -3.46 10.82 -9.05
C VAL A 225 -3.16 11.81 -7.92
N SER A 226 -4.17 12.61 -7.53
CA SER A 226 -4.05 13.62 -6.47
C SER A 226 -3.77 13.01 -5.10
N ALA A 227 -4.36 11.84 -4.77
CA ALA A 227 -4.09 11.15 -3.52
C ALA A 227 -2.63 10.65 -3.46
N VAL A 228 -2.11 10.08 -4.55
CA VAL A 228 -0.71 9.64 -4.64
C VAL A 228 0.26 10.83 -4.59
N ASP A 229 -0.10 11.96 -5.22
CA ASP A 229 0.67 13.21 -5.12
C ASP A 229 0.71 13.74 -3.68
N THR A 230 -0.45 13.82 -3.03
CA THR A 230 -0.59 14.31 -1.65
C THR A 230 0.16 13.44 -0.66
N ALA A 231 0.22 12.13 -0.91
CA ALA A 231 1.02 11.18 -0.14
C ALA A 231 2.54 11.33 -0.35
N GLY A 232 2.98 12.20 -1.26
CA GLY A 232 4.39 12.50 -1.52
C GLY A 232 5.08 11.55 -2.49
N PHE A 233 4.37 10.62 -3.12
CA PHE A 233 4.92 9.68 -4.12
C PHE A 233 5.01 10.34 -5.50
N VAL A 234 5.75 11.45 -5.58
CA VAL A 234 5.98 12.22 -6.81
C VAL A 234 7.36 11.93 -7.40
N LYS A 235 7.48 11.96 -8.74
CA LYS A 235 8.79 11.85 -9.40
C LYS A 235 9.55 13.18 -9.23
N PRO A 236 10.74 13.20 -8.59
CA PRO A 236 11.49 14.44 -8.43
C PRO A 236 11.98 14.95 -9.80
N LYS A 237 11.78 16.25 -10.05
CA LYS A 237 12.34 16.94 -11.21
C LYS A 237 13.72 17.51 -10.83
N LEU A 238 14.77 17.07 -11.52
CA LEU A 238 16.16 17.39 -11.18
C LEU A 238 16.77 18.36 -12.18
N LYS A 239 17.46 19.38 -11.68
CA LYS A 239 18.40 20.19 -12.46
C LYS A 239 19.59 19.31 -12.84
N LYS A 240 19.76 19.02 -14.13
CA LYS A 240 20.86 18.20 -14.67
C LYS A 240 22.13 19.03 -14.91
N GLY A 241 23.28 18.37 -14.95
CA GLY A 241 24.59 18.94 -15.25
C GLY A 241 25.23 19.73 -14.11
N LEU A 242 24.74 19.61 -12.86
CA LEU A 242 25.31 20.39 -11.75
C LEU A 242 26.71 19.88 -11.39
N SER A 243 27.68 20.79 -11.39
CA SER A 243 29.00 20.54 -10.82
C SER A 243 28.93 20.49 -9.28
N PHE A 244 29.90 19.84 -8.65
CA PHE A 244 30.03 19.84 -7.18
C PHE A 244 30.07 21.29 -6.63
N LYS A 245 30.82 22.17 -7.31
CA LYS A 245 30.91 23.58 -6.94
C LYS A 245 29.57 24.30 -7.04
N SER A 246 28.75 23.98 -8.06
CA SER A 246 27.40 24.53 -8.20
C SER A 246 26.47 24.02 -7.09
N ALA A 247 26.62 22.76 -6.68
CA ALA A 247 25.80 22.15 -5.64
C ALA A 247 26.12 22.65 -4.22
N PHE A 248 27.39 22.98 -3.92
CA PHE A 248 27.81 23.30 -2.55
C PHE A 248 28.53 24.65 -2.37
N GLY A 249 28.92 25.33 -3.45
CA GLY A 249 29.57 26.64 -3.41
C GLY A 249 31.10 26.62 -3.24
N PHE A 250 31.74 25.45 -3.19
CA PHE A 250 33.20 25.30 -3.04
C PHE A 250 33.74 24.15 -3.90
N GLN A 251 35.06 24.12 -4.14
CA GLN A 251 35.69 23.05 -4.91
C GLN A 251 35.74 21.75 -4.12
N PRO A 252 35.50 20.58 -4.74
CA PRO A 252 35.60 19.30 -4.04
C PRO A 252 37.02 19.09 -3.54
N ARG A 253 37.14 18.55 -2.32
CA ARG A 253 38.41 17.99 -1.84
C ARG A 253 38.68 16.66 -2.54
N GLU A 254 39.95 16.26 -2.58
CA GLU A 254 40.37 15.02 -3.24
C GLU A 254 39.55 13.80 -2.79
N ILE A 255 39.32 13.63 -1.48
CA ILE A 255 38.53 12.52 -0.95
C ILE A 255 37.05 12.54 -1.37
N GLN A 256 36.48 13.73 -1.58
CA GLN A 256 35.11 13.88 -2.04
C GLN A 256 35.03 13.52 -3.52
N LEU A 257 36.00 14.01 -4.31
CA LEU A 257 36.16 13.72 -5.74
C LEU A 257 36.29 12.22 -6.00
N ARG A 258 37.19 11.56 -5.28
CA ARG A 258 37.36 10.11 -5.37
C ARG A 258 36.06 9.35 -5.13
N LEU A 259 35.26 9.73 -4.13
CA LEU A 259 34.00 9.03 -3.84
C LEU A 259 33.01 9.10 -5.01
N PHE A 260 32.75 10.30 -5.56
CA PHE A 260 31.74 10.43 -6.61
C PHE A 260 32.24 9.99 -7.99
N GLU A 261 33.55 9.83 -8.18
CA GLU A 261 34.13 9.20 -9.37
C GLU A 261 33.98 7.67 -9.36
N ILE A 262 34.12 7.03 -8.19
CA ILE A 262 33.94 5.57 -8.07
C ILE A 262 32.47 5.16 -7.89
N ALA A 263 31.60 6.08 -7.46
CA ALA A 263 30.19 5.83 -7.22
C ALA A 263 29.34 5.87 -8.51
N ASP A 264 29.80 5.18 -9.55
CA ASP A 264 29.24 5.19 -10.90
C ASP A 264 28.20 4.10 -11.17
N ASP A 265 28.05 3.12 -10.28
CA ASP A 265 27.07 2.03 -10.40
C ASP A 265 26.36 1.70 -9.07
N SER A 266 25.55 0.65 -9.07
CA SER A 266 24.86 0.08 -7.90
C SER A 266 25.86 -0.64 -7.01
N GLY A 267 25.99 -0.23 -5.76
CA GLY A 267 26.96 -0.82 -4.84
C GLY A 267 26.95 -0.21 -3.45
N ILE A 268 27.78 -0.77 -2.57
CA ILE A 268 28.04 -0.25 -1.23
C ILE A 268 29.37 0.49 -1.29
N TYR A 269 29.33 1.79 -1.01
CA TYR A 269 30.50 2.67 -1.00
C TYR A 269 30.81 3.12 0.42
N ILE A 270 32.05 2.92 0.87
CA ILE A 270 32.49 3.26 2.23
C ILE A 270 33.54 4.37 2.13
N LEU A 271 33.24 5.53 2.73
CA LEU A 271 34.15 6.68 2.79
C LEU A 271 34.71 6.86 4.20
N GLU A 272 35.94 6.40 4.41
CA GLU A 272 36.65 6.58 5.67
C GLU A 272 37.47 7.88 5.64
N ALA A 273 37.08 8.84 6.49
CA ALA A 273 37.73 10.15 6.55
C ALA A 273 37.58 10.79 7.94
N PRO A 274 38.56 11.57 8.43
CA PRO A 274 38.40 12.42 9.60
C PRO A 274 37.14 13.30 9.60
N MET A 275 36.72 13.74 10.79
CA MET A 275 35.64 14.73 10.92
C MET A 275 36.01 16.04 10.22
N GLY A 276 35.02 16.77 9.71
CA GLY A 276 35.24 18.05 9.03
C GLY A 276 35.74 17.94 7.58
N LEU A 277 36.05 16.74 7.06
CA LEU A 277 36.48 16.57 5.66
C LEU A 277 35.35 16.63 4.62
N GLY A 278 34.10 16.83 5.02
CA GLY A 278 32.97 17.00 4.10
C GLY A 278 32.42 15.68 3.54
N LYS A 279 32.38 14.63 4.38
CA LYS A 279 31.80 13.33 4.03
C LYS A 279 30.33 13.43 3.59
N THR A 280 29.57 14.32 4.24
CA THR A 280 28.15 14.54 3.93
C THR A 280 27.97 15.05 2.51
N GLU A 281 28.72 16.08 2.10
CA GLU A 281 28.66 16.62 0.73
C GLU A 281 29.11 15.60 -0.31
N ALA A 282 30.12 14.78 -0.01
CA ALA A 282 30.55 13.71 -0.89
C ALA A 282 29.40 12.70 -1.14
N ALA A 283 28.76 12.24 -0.06
CA ALA A 283 27.64 11.29 -0.14
C ALA A 283 26.42 11.89 -0.85
N LEU A 284 26.06 13.15 -0.56
CA LEU A 284 24.95 13.83 -1.22
C LEU A 284 25.22 14.03 -2.72
N TYR A 285 26.45 14.39 -3.11
CA TYR A 285 26.78 14.55 -4.52
C TYR A 285 26.76 13.22 -5.28
N ALA A 286 27.30 12.15 -4.68
CA ALA A 286 27.21 10.80 -5.24
C ALA A 286 25.74 10.37 -5.42
N ALA A 287 24.89 10.65 -4.42
CA ALA A 287 23.45 10.39 -4.52
C ALA A 287 22.77 11.23 -5.62
N TYR A 288 23.14 12.50 -5.78
CA TYR A 288 22.65 13.31 -6.91
C TYR A 288 23.07 12.72 -8.25
N LYS A 289 24.31 12.22 -8.39
CA LYS A 289 24.74 11.55 -9.62
C LYS A 289 23.93 10.28 -9.91
N ALA A 290 23.62 9.49 -8.88
CA ALA A 290 22.75 8.32 -9.03
C ALA A 290 21.32 8.72 -9.46
N LEU A 291 20.76 9.78 -8.87
CA LEU A 291 19.44 10.32 -9.25
C LEU A 291 19.44 10.89 -10.69
N GLU A 292 20.46 11.67 -11.05
CA GLU A 292 20.63 12.29 -12.37
C GLU A 292 20.73 11.25 -13.49
N GLN A 293 21.39 10.12 -13.20
CA GLN A 293 21.55 8.99 -14.11
C GLN A 293 20.38 7.99 -14.05
N GLU A 294 19.31 8.34 -13.32
CA GLU A 294 18.11 7.52 -13.13
C GLU A 294 18.39 6.13 -12.50
N ARG A 295 19.53 5.96 -11.82
CA ARG A 295 19.89 4.74 -11.07
C ARG A 295 19.26 4.69 -9.67
N ALA A 296 18.72 5.82 -9.21
CA ALA A 296 17.98 5.94 -7.97
C ALA A 296 16.75 6.82 -8.17
N THR A 297 15.73 6.64 -7.33
CA THR A 297 14.48 7.43 -7.36
C THR A 297 14.30 8.32 -6.14
N GLY A 298 15.17 8.19 -5.13
CA GLY A 298 15.11 8.98 -3.90
C GLY A 298 16.38 8.85 -3.06
N ILE A 299 16.42 9.57 -1.94
CA ILE A 299 17.52 9.55 -0.97
C ILE A 299 16.93 9.30 0.41
N TYR A 300 17.46 8.30 1.13
CA TYR A 300 17.23 8.12 2.55
C TYR A 300 18.52 8.44 3.30
N PHE A 301 18.49 9.46 4.16
CA PHE A 301 19.67 9.90 4.92
C PHE A 301 19.58 9.36 6.36
N ALA A 302 20.22 8.23 6.62
CA ALA A 302 20.23 7.60 7.93
C ALA A 302 21.14 8.36 8.93
N LEU A 303 20.60 8.70 10.09
CA LEU A 303 21.33 9.39 11.17
C LEU A 303 21.42 8.50 12.42
N PRO A 304 22.54 8.58 13.16
CA PRO A 304 22.74 7.75 14.35
C PRO A 304 21.82 8.14 15.51
N THR A 305 21.43 9.42 15.65
CA THR A 305 20.55 9.91 16.73
C THR A 305 19.66 11.07 16.29
N GLN A 306 18.48 11.22 16.93
CA GLN A 306 17.53 12.31 16.67
C GLN A 306 18.14 13.72 16.87
N LEU A 307 19.06 13.91 17.82
CA LEU A 307 19.69 15.22 18.11
C LEU A 307 20.48 15.78 16.92
N THR A 308 20.99 14.93 16.03
CA THR A 308 21.66 15.35 14.80
C THR A 308 20.70 15.67 13.64
N SER A 309 19.40 15.45 13.82
CA SER A 309 18.39 15.55 12.77
C SER A 309 18.17 16.98 12.26
N ASN A 310 18.06 17.98 13.15
CA ASN A 310 17.70 19.35 12.72
C ASN A 310 18.74 19.97 11.77
N LYS A 311 20.03 19.87 12.11
CA LYS A 311 21.11 20.42 11.26
C LYS A 311 21.25 19.68 9.94
N ILE A 312 21.03 18.37 9.93
CA ILE A 312 21.09 17.59 8.69
C ILE A 312 19.86 17.83 7.84
N TYR A 313 18.68 17.97 8.44
CA TYR A 313 17.46 18.34 7.75
C TYR A 313 17.60 19.70 7.05
N GLU A 314 18.15 20.72 7.71
CA GLU A 314 18.46 22.01 7.08
C GLU A 314 19.41 21.87 5.90
N ARG A 315 20.50 21.09 6.07
CA ARG A 315 21.48 20.85 5.00
C ARG A 315 20.87 20.08 3.83
N MET A 316 20.02 19.09 4.11
CA MET A 316 19.30 18.32 3.09
C MET A 316 18.33 19.20 2.32
N ASN A 317 17.54 20.03 2.99
CA ASN A 317 16.61 20.94 2.28
C ASN A 317 17.34 22.01 1.48
N LYS A 318 18.48 22.52 1.98
CA LYS A 318 19.35 23.42 1.20
C LYS A 318 19.89 22.72 -0.04
N PHE A 319 20.27 21.45 0.08
CA PHE A 319 20.73 20.66 -1.06
C PHE A 319 19.59 20.39 -2.07
N LEU A 320 18.41 19.98 -1.59
CA LEU A 320 17.22 19.75 -2.41
C LEU A 320 16.78 21.02 -3.16
N SER A 321 16.85 22.20 -2.54
CA SER A 321 16.49 23.46 -3.21
C SER A 321 17.43 23.80 -4.38
N ILE A 322 18.67 23.32 -4.33
CA ILE A 322 19.68 23.49 -5.39
C ILE A 322 19.50 22.45 -6.50
N ILE A 323 19.23 21.19 -6.17
CA ILE A 323 19.17 20.11 -7.17
C ILE A 323 17.80 19.92 -7.81
N LEU A 324 16.72 20.37 -7.17
CA LEU A 324 15.36 20.25 -7.73
C LEU A 324 15.01 21.46 -8.60
N GLU A 325 14.22 21.22 -9.65
CA GLU A 325 13.66 22.27 -10.51
C GLU A 325 12.70 23.18 -9.73
N ASP A 326 12.61 24.44 -10.14
CA ASP A 326 11.89 25.46 -9.37
C ASP A 326 10.37 25.33 -9.42
N ASP A 327 9.84 24.72 -10.49
CA ASP A 327 8.43 24.39 -10.73
C ASP A 327 8.06 22.97 -10.27
N GLY A 328 8.99 22.25 -9.63
CA GLY A 328 8.78 20.88 -9.18
C GLY A 328 7.80 20.80 -8.00
N PRO A 329 6.86 19.82 -7.98
CA PRO A 329 6.08 19.54 -6.79
C PRO A 329 6.98 19.02 -5.65
N HIS A 330 6.66 19.37 -4.40
CA HIS A 330 7.34 18.90 -3.18
C HIS A 330 8.88 19.09 -3.14
N ARG A 331 9.34 20.35 -3.04
CA ARG A 331 10.77 20.73 -2.97
C ARG A 331 11.45 20.58 -1.60
N LYS A 332 10.83 19.85 -0.67
CA LYS A 332 11.33 19.66 0.70
C LYS A 332 11.37 18.17 1.01
N SER A 333 12.30 17.76 1.87
CA SER A 333 12.34 16.38 2.35
C SER A 333 11.06 16.09 3.14
N LEU A 334 10.46 14.92 2.89
CA LEU A 334 9.38 14.37 3.70
C LEU A 334 10.00 13.97 5.05
N LEU A 335 9.47 14.50 6.16
CA LEU A 335 9.82 14.13 7.53
C LEU A 335 8.68 13.34 8.16
#